data_AF-A0A4U0WLJ9-F1
#
_entry.id   AF-A0A4U0WLJ9-F1
#
_cell.length_a   1.000
_cell.length_b   1.000
_cell.length_c   1.000
_cell.angle_alpha   90.00
_cell.angle_beta   90.00
_cell.angle_gamma   90.00
#
_symmetry.space_group_name_H-M   'P 1'
#
loop_
_entity.id
_entity.type
_entity.pdbx_description
1 polymer ?
#
loop_
_entity_poly.entity_id
_entity_poly.type
_entity_poly.pdbx_seq_one_letter_code
_entity_poly.pdbx_strand_id
1 'polypeptide(L)' 'MGEKVSQLPRETPKHPTIRASNSSFVLEKAGSVKYEDRPIPELKSPYDVLVNVKFTGIC' A
#
# COMPACT_ATOMS: atom_id res chain seq x y z
N MET A 1 18.43 28.09 -1.42
CA MET A 1 18.09 27.62 -2.78
C MET A 1 17.21 26.39 -2.64
N GLY A 2 15.96 26.46 -3.11
CA GLY A 2 14.94 25.43 -2.85
C GLY A 2 15.19 24.14 -3.63
N GLU A 3 15.05 23.01 -2.94
CA GLU A 3 15.01 21.69 -3.55
C GLU A 3 13.75 21.56 -4.41
N LYS A 4 13.95 21.41 -5.73
CA LYS A 4 12.90 21.00 -6.64
C LYS A 4 12.51 19.56 -6.32
N VAL A 5 11.41 19.38 -5.60
CA VAL A 5 10.65 18.13 -5.66
C VAL A 5 10.00 18.11 -7.05
N SER A 6 10.66 17.45 -8.00
CA SER A 6 10.12 17.24 -9.34
C SER A 6 8.84 16.41 -9.25
N GLN A 7 7.70 17.09 -9.22
CA GLN A 7 6.39 16.50 -9.39
C GLN A 7 6.35 15.78 -10.73
N LEU A 8 6.37 14.45 -10.70
CA LEU A 8 6.06 13.62 -11.85
C LEU A 8 4.63 13.95 -12.35
N PRO A 9 4.37 13.96 -13.66
CA PRO A 9 3.09 14.40 -14.22
C PRO A 9 1.93 13.57 -13.68
N ARG A 10 0.84 14.23 -13.30
CA ARG A 10 -0.43 13.61 -12.87
C ARG A 10 -1.20 13.09 -14.08
N GLU A 11 -0.65 12.13 -14.80
CA GLU A 11 -1.43 11.29 -15.71
C GLU A 11 -2.17 10.27 -14.83
N THR A 12 -3.50 10.36 -14.76
CA THR A 12 -4.30 9.33 -14.05
C THR A 12 -4.14 8.00 -14.80
N PRO A 13 -3.50 6.98 -14.19
CA PRO A 13 -3.27 5.73 -14.88
C PRO A 13 -4.62 4.99 -14.98
N LYS A 14 -4.97 4.54 -16.20
CA LYS A 14 -6.20 3.76 -16.49
C LYS A 14 -6.24 2.39 -15.78
N HIS A 15 -5.15 2.05 -15.11
CA HIS A 15 -5.00 0.94 -14.19
C HIS A 15 -4.49 1.53 -12.86
N PRO A 16 -4.98 1.09 -11.69
CA PRO A 16 -4.36 1.52 -10.43
C PRO A 16 -2.87 1.20 -10.54
N THR A 17 -2.03 2.22 -10.47
CA THR A 17 -0.59 2.01 -10.31
C THR A 17 -0.44 1.06 -9.14
N ILE A 18 0.14 -0.12 -9.39
CA ILE A 18 0.61 -0.98 -8.32
C ILE A 18 1.56 -0.07 -7.53
N ARG A 19 1.10 0.40 -6.36
CA ARG A 19 1.92 1.22 -5.49
C ARG A 19 3.14 0.36 -5.17
N ALA A 20 4.33 0.95 -5.22
CA ALA A 20 5.56 0.21 -4.97
C ALA A 20 5.62 -0.39 -3.55
N SER A 21 4.70 -0.02 -2.66
CA SER A 21 4.61 -0.48 -1.29
C SER A 21 3.19 -0.92 -0.89
N ASN A 22 3.12 -1.92 -0.02
CA ASN A 22 1.94 -2.36 0.73
C ASN A 22 2.32 -2.41 2.23
N SER A 23 2.51 -1.22 2.78
CA SER A 23 2.92 -1.03 4.17
C SER A 23 1.83 -1.51 5.13
N SER A 24 2.24 -2.35 6.08
CA SER A 24 1.35 -3.10 6.95
C SER A 24 1.84 -3.04 8.40
N PHE A 25 0.91 -3.03 9.34
CA PHE A 25 1.20 -3.32 10.74
C PHE A 25 1.13 -4.83 10.95
N VAL A 26 2.21 -5.43 11.43
CA VAL A 26 2.34 -6.88 11.64
C VAL A 26 2.62 -7.13 13.12
N LEU A 27 1.71 -7.85 13.77
CA LEU A 27 1.93 -8.33 15.14
C LEU A 27 2.83 -9.57 15.08
N GLU A 28 4.07 -9.45 15.52
CA GLU A 28 5.01 -10.59 15.53
C GLU A 28 4.85 -11.46 16.76
N LYS A 29 4.58 -10.81 17.90
CA LYS A 29 4.36 -11.43 19.22
C LYS A 29 3.65 -10.44 20.13
N ALA A 30 3.18 -10.90 21.29
CA ALA A 30 2.59 -10.03 22.30
C ALA A 30 3.50 -8.83 22.60
N GLY A 31 2.94 -7.61 22.49
CA GLY A 31 3.66 -6.35 22.73
C GLY A 31 4.64 -5.93 21.63
N SER A 32 4.69 -6.60 20.47
CA SER A 32 5.61 -6.27 19.37
C SER A 32 4.88 -6.17 18.03
N VAL A 33 4.60 -4.93 17.62
CA VAL A 33 4.05 -4.60 16.31
C VAL A 33 5.12 -3.94 15.45
N LYS A 34 5.32 -4.44 14.23
CA LYS A 34 6.19 -3.83 13.22
C LYS A 34 5.36 -3.09 12.18
N TYR A 35 5.90 -1.99 11.70
CA TYR A 35 5.42 -1.33 10.49
C TYR A 35 6.40 -1.63 9.36
N GLU A 36 6.00 -2.51 8.45
CA GLU A 36 6.87 -3.04 7.40
C GLU A 36 6.16 -3.12 6.06
N ASP A 37 6.93 -3.12 4.98
CA ASP A 37 6.40 -3.36 3.65
C ASP A 37 6.13 -4.85 3.41
N ARG A 38 5.06 -5.16 2.67
CA ARG A 38 4.64 -6.53 2.36
C ARG A 38 4.43 -6.67 0.86
N PRO A 39 4.57 -7.88 0.28
CA PRO A 39 4.22 -8.08 -1.12
C PRO A 39 2.73 -7.78 -1.36
N ILE A 40 2.42 -7.24 -2.53
CA ILE A 40 1.04 -7.09 -3.01
C ILE A 40 0.57 -8.47 -3.48
N PRO A 41 -0.58 -8.98 -2.98
CA PRO A 41 -1.10 -10.28 -3.40
C PRO A 41 -1.46 -10.33 -4.88
N GLU A 42 -1.26 -11.49 -5.50
CA GLU A 42 -1.77 -11.79 -6.85
C GLU A 42 -3.21 -12.31 -6.76
N LEU A 43 -4.05 -11.90 -7.71
CA LEU A 43 -5.41 -12.42 -7.86
C LEU A 43 -5.35 -13.79 -8.54
N LYS A 44 -5.81 -14.84 -7.85
CA LYS A 44 -5.74 -16.23 -8.36
C LYS A 44 -7.09 -16.75 -8.84
N SER A 45 -8.17 -16.13 -8.36
CA SER A 45 -9.54 -16.47 -8.67
C SER A 45 -10.27 -15.27 -9.30
N PRO A 46 -11.27 -15.50 -10.18
CA PRO A 46 -12.13 -14.43 -10.68
C PRO A 46 -12.97 -13.76 -9.59
N TYR A 47 -13.02 -14.32 -8.39
CA TYR A 47 -13.75 -13.78 -7.24
C TYR A 47 -12.84 -13.01 -6.26
N ASP A 48 -11.53 -12.97 -6.50
CA ASP A 48 -10.61 -12.21 -5.66
C ASP A 48 -10.65 -10.72 -6.01
N VAL A 49 -10.48 -9.86 -5.02
CA VAL A 49 -10.39 -8.41 -5.22
C VAL A 49 -9.20 -7.82 -4.45
N LEU A 50 -8.54 -6.83 -5.04
CA LEU A 50 -7.54 -6.01 -4.35
C LEU A 50 -8.19 -4.76 -3.78
N VAL A 51 -8.00 -4.52 -2.48
CA VAL A 51 -8.56 -3.37 -1.78
C VAL A 51 -7.45 -2.38 -1.41
N ASN A 52 -7.62 -1.11 -1.80
CA ASN A 52 -6.75 -0.02 -1.36
C ASN A 52 -7.32 0.60 -0.09
N VAL A 53 -6.95 0.04 1.06
CA VAL A 53 -7.42 0.48 2.39
C VAL A 53 -7.07 1.95 2.60
N LYS A 54 -8.07 2.79 2.88
CA LYS A 54 -7.90 4.22 3.16
C LYS A 54 -7.83 4.52 4.65
N PHE A 55 -8.71 3.88 5.41
CA PHE A 55 -8.83 4.04 6.85
C PHE A 55 -9.27 2.71 7.46
N THR A 56 -8.76 2.40 8.65
CA THR A 56 -9.22 1.28 9.47
C THR A 56 -9.36 1.75 10.91
N GLY A 57 -10.41 1.30 11.60
CA GLY A 57 -10.49 1.44 13.04
C GLY A 57 -9.52 0.48 13.73
N ILE A 58 -9.06 0.86 14.93
CA ILE A 58 -8.39 -0.05 15.87
C ILE A 58 -9.46 -0.42 16.90
N CYS A 59 -9.66 -1.73 17.13
CA CYS A 59 -10.60 -2.27 18.11
C CYS A 59 -9.86 -2.74 19.36
#